data_AF-A0A804LHC1-F1
#
_entry.id   AF-A0A804LHC1-F1
#
_cell.length_a   1.000
_cell.length_b   1.000
_cell.length_c   1.000
_cell.angle_alpha   90.00
_cell.angle_beta   90.00
_cell.angle_gamma   90.00
#
_symmetry.space_group_name_H-M   'P 1'
#
loop_
_entity.id
_entity.type
_entity.pdbx_description
1 polymer ?
#
loop_
_entity_poly.entity_id
_entity_poly.type
_entity_poly.pdbx_seq_one_letter_code
_entity_poly.pdbx_strand_id
1 'polypeptide(L)'
;MQPPLQAQGAMANVAAILTVPCSAGRRPKRSSQPRGCGSVSVSVSVRASSGANTVTLLDYGAGNVRSVRNAIRYLGFDIRDVQSPEDIVAAERLVFPGVGAFGSAMDVLNRTGMANALREYIQRDRPFLGICLGLQLLFDSSEENGPVSGLGVIPGVVRRFDSSNGLIVPHIGWNALQITKDTPLLQGADGQHVYFVHSYRVLPSDANRNWISSICNYGDSFISSISMGNIQAVQFHPEKSGATGLSILKEFLRPNSLGTKVPARRKASKLAKRVIACLDVRSNDKGDLVVTKGDQYDVRDHTSSKEVPILAVKEHLVNAGVEVRV
;
A
#
# COMPACT_ATOMS: atom_id res chain seq x y z
N MET A 1 -27.29 -9.65 -48.27
CA MET A 1 -26.31 -9.44 -47.19
C MET A 1 -27.08 -9.35 -45.89
N GLN A 2 -27.01 -10.38 -45.05
CA GLN A 2 -27.65 -10.45 -43.73
C GLN A 2 -26.75 -9.80 -42.67
N PRO A 3 -27.30 -9.20 -41.60
CA PRO A 3 -26.50 -8.70 -40.47
C PRO A 3 -26.11 -9.86 -39.53
N PRO A 4 -25.03 -9.73 -38.72
CA PRO A 4 -24.62 -10.79 -37.81
C PRO A 4 -25.51 -10.87 -36.56
N LEU A 5 -25.75 -12.11 -36.13
CA LEU A 5 -26.53 -12.52 -34.97
C LEU A 5 -25.98 -11.96 -33.64
N GLN A 6 -26.88 -11.50 -32.77
CA GLN A 6 -26.65 -11.37 -31.34
C GLN A 6 -26.52 -12.77 -30.72
N ALA A 7 -25.39 -13.05 -30.07
CA ALA A 7 -25.21 -14.23 -29.24
C ALA A 7 -25.85 -14.00 -27.87
N GLN A 8 -26.99 -14.66 -27.62
CA GLN A 8 -27.54 -14.85 -26.28
C GLN A 8 -26.67 -15.85 -25.52
N GLY A 9 -25.94 -15.37 -24.50
CA GLY A 9 -25.21 -16.23 -23.57
C GLY A 9 -26.19 -16.95 -22.64
N ALA A 10 -26.23 -18.28 -22.74
CA ALA A 10 -26.99 -19.15 -21.85
C ALA A 10 -26.44 -19.08 -20.40
N MET A 11 -27.33 -18.87 -19.43
CA MET A 11 -27.02 -18.98 -18.01
C MET A 11 -26.95 -20.46 -17.61
N ALA A 12 -25.77 -20.91 -17.16
CA ALA A 12 -25.64 -22.17 -16.44
C ALA A 12 -25.85 -21.92 -14.94
N ASN A 13 -27.00 -22.32 -14.40
CA ASN A 13 -27.24 -22.36 -12.96
C ASN A 13 -26.50 -23.57 -12.36
N VAL A 14 -25.40 -23.33 -11.64
CA VAL A 14 -24.77 -24.35 -10.81
C VAL A 14 -25.28 -24.17 -9.38
N ALA A 15 -26.22 -25.02 -8.98
CA ALA A 15 -26.66 -25.12 -7.59
C ALA A 15 -25.69 -26.05 -6.82
N ALA A 16 -24.81 -25.48 -6.00
CA ALA A 16 -23.99 -26.25 -5.07
C ALA A 16 -24.77 -26.47 -3.76
N ILE A 17 -25.24 -27.70 -3.53
CA ILE A 17 -25.83 -28.11 -2.26
C ILE A 17 -24.68 -28.48 -1.31
N LEU A 18 -24.32 -27.57 -0.40
CA LEU A 18 -23.40 -27.89 0.70
C LEU A 18 -24.19 -28.64 1.78
N THR A 19 -23.95 -29.95 1.92
CA THR A 19 -24.41 -30.74 3.07
C THR A 19 -23.33 -30.69 4.16
N VAL A 20 -23.67 -30.13 5.31
CA VAL A 20 -22.82 -30.15 6.51
C VAL A 20 -23.12 -31.43 7.31
N PRO A 21 -22.14 -32.32 7.58
CA PRO A 21 -22.38 -33.49 8.40
C PRO A 21 -22.44 -33.10 9.88
N CYS A 22 -23.60 -33.31 10.51
CA CYS A 22 -23.78 -33.15 11.95
C CYS A 22 -23.28 -34.42 12.67
N SER A 23 -22.24 -34.29 13.50
CA SER A 23 -21.67 -35.40 14.27
C SER A 23 -22.64 -35.86 15.37
N ALA A 24 -22.90 -37.18 15.43
CA ALA A 24 -23.77 -37.82 16.39
C ALA A 24 -23.11 -38.00 17.77
N GLY A 25 -23.85 -37.72 18.86
CA GLY A 25 -23.41 -37.98 20.22
C GLY A 25 -24.53 -37.92 21.26
N ARG A 26 -25.12 -39.09 21.54
CA ARG A 26 -25.92 -39.52 22.72
C ARG A 26 -27.26 -38.83 23.07
N ARG A 27 -28.31 -39.65 23.01
CA ARG A 27 -29.67 -39.51 23.59
C ARG A 27 -29.72 -40.23 24.97
N PRO A 28 -30.69 -39.97 25.89
CA PRO A 28 -32.11 -40.27 25.64
C PRO A 28 -33.22 -39.41 26.29
N LYS A 29 -34.39 -39.45 25.59
CA LYS A 29 -35.83 -39.35 25.98
C LYS A 29 -36.27 -38.08 26.77
N ARG A 30 -37.30 -37.30 26.37
CA ARG A 30 -38.72 -37.65 26.08
C ARG A 30 -39.51 -36.48 25.41
N SER A 31 -40.48 -36.84 24.54
CA SER A 31 -41.75 -36.18 24.14
C SER A 31 -41.92 -34.65 23.95
N SER A 32 -42.17 -34.20 22.72
CA SER A 32 -43.48 -33.66 22.22
C SER A 32 -43.31 -32.96 20.84
N GLN A 33 -44.43 -32.77 20.14
CA GLN A 33 -44.70 -32.60 18.68
C GLN A 33 -44.03 -31.45 17.89
N PRO A 34 -44.05 -31.48 16.53
CA PRO A 34 -43.23 -30.64 15.67
C PRO A 34 -43.91 -29.31 15.30
N ARG A 35 -43.13 -28.23 15.24
CA ARG A 35 -43.49 -26.99 14.52
C ARG A 35 -42.67 -26.93 13.24
N GLY A 36 -43.35 -26.75 12.10
CA GLY A 36 -42.74 -26.64 10.79
C GLY A 36 -41.78 -25.46 10.70
N CYS A 37 -40.54 -25.73 10.31
CA CYS A 37 -39.57 -24.71 9.95
C CYS A 37 -39.59 -24.57 8.42
N GLY A 38 -40.14 -23.45 7.92
CA GLY A 38 -40.07 -23.11 6.51
C GLY A 38 -38.62 -22.82 6.13
N SER A 39 -38.11 -23.54 5.14
CA SER A 39 -36.82 -23.24 4.53
C SER A 39 -36.94 -21.96 3.71
N VAL A 40 -36.41 -20.84 4.21
CA VAL A 40 -36.21 -19.62 3.43
C VAL A 40 -34.99 -19.83 2.55
N SER A 41 -35.21 -20.07 1.25
CA SER A 41 -34.13 -20.07 0.25
C SER A 41 -33.76 -18.62 -0.08
N VAL A 42 -32.66 -18.13 0.47
CA VAL A 42 -32.06 -16.86 0.04
C VAL A 42 -31.18 -17.16 -1.18
N SER A 43 -31.65 -16.78 -2.37
CA SER A 43 -30.84 -16.80 -3.58
C SER A 43 -29.89 -15.60 -3.57
N VAL A 44 -28.63 -15.82 -3.20
CA VAL A 44 -27.58 -14.81 -3.38
C VAL A 44 -27.11 -14.87 -4.84
N SER A 45 -27.60 -13.94 -5.65
CA SER A 45 -27.07 -13.70 -7.00
C SER A 45 -25.75 -12.94 -6.87
N VAL A 46 -24.63 -13.64 -6.98
CA VAL A 46 -23.31 -13.01 -7.10
C VAL A 46 -23.13 -12.60 -8.56
N ARG A 47 -23.47 -11.35 -8.88
CA ARG A 47 -22.91 -10.71 -10.07
C ARG A 47 -21.42 -10.51 -9.81
N ALA A 48 -20.56 -11.26 -10.49
CA ALA A 48 -19.14 -10.95 -10.53
C ALA A 48 -18.99 -9.56 -11.18
N SER A 49 -18.75 -8.52 -10.38
CA SER A 49 -18.41 -7.21 -10.92
C SER A 49 -17.01 -7.33 -11.50
N SER A 50 -16.86 -6.94 -12.77
CA SER A 50 -15.56 -6.80 -13.43
C SER A 50 -14.68 -5.70 -12.79
N GLY A 51 -15.16 -5.00 -11.75
CA GLY A 51 -14.46 -3.94 -11.02
C GLY A 51 -13.70 -4.40 -9.77
N ALA A 52 -13.95 -5.61 -9.24
CA ALA A 52 -13.39 -6.05 -7.96
C ALA A 52 -11.85 -6.13 -7.91
N ASN A 53 -11.20 -6.22 -9.08
CA ASN A 53 -9.75 -6.33 -9.23
C ASN A 53 -9.07 -5.04 -9.72
N THR A 54 -9.79 -3.94 -9.88
CA THR A 54 -9.19 -2.67 -10.34
C THR A 54 -8.90 -1.74 -9.16
N VAL A 55 -7.70 -1.19 -9.14
CA VAL A 55 -7.27 -0.15 -8.20
C VAL A 55 -7.19 1.17 -8.94
N THR A 56 -7.92 2.17 -8.46
CA THR A 56 -7.75 3.53 -8.96
C THR A 56 -6.51 4.14 -8.32
N LEU A 57 -5.58 4.64 -9.13
CA LEU A 57 -4.31 5.19 -8.68
C LEU A 57 -4.24 6.69 -9.00
N LEU A 58 -4.13 7.53 -7.97
CA LEU A 58 -3.94 8.96 -8.14
C LEU A 58 -2.45 9.29 -8.29
N ASP A 59 -2.00 9.48 -9.53
CA ASP A 59 -0.67 10.00 -9.86
C ASP A 59 -0.80 11.47 -10.24
N TYR A 60 -0.45 12.38 -9.33
CA TYR A 60 -0.51 13.82 -9.56
C TYR A 60 0.69 14.38 -10.35
N GLY A 61 1.56 13.50 -10.87
CA GLY A 61 2.66 13.86 -11.75
C GLY A 61 3.97 14.22 -11.05
N ALA A 62 4.12 13.91 -9.76
CA ALA A 62 5.38 14.10 -9.05
C ALA A 62 6.00 12.77 -8.59
N GLY A 63 7.27 12.60 -8.96
CA GLY A 63 8.14 11.49 -8.58
C GLY A 63 7.78 10.13 -9.18
N ASN A 64 8.39 9.08 -8.65
CA ASN A 64 8.40 7.76 -9.29
C ASN A 64 7.42 6.80 -8.62
N VAL A 65 6.18 6.73 -9.14
CA VAL A 65 5.14 5.79 -8.67
C VAL A 65 5.29 4.36 -9.21
N ARG A 66 6.35 4.08 -9.99
CA ARG A 66 6.53 2.77 -10.64
C ARG A 66 6.58 1.61 -9.65
N SER A 67 7.20 1.79 -8.48
CA SER A 67 7.24 0.74 -7.45
C SER A 67 5.85 0.42 -6.91
N VAL A 68 5.00 1.43 -6.71
CA VAL A 68 3.61 1.24 -6.27
C VAL A 68 2.81 0.50 -7.35
N ARG A 69 2.93 0.93 -8.61
CA ARG A 69 2.31 0.25 -9.76
C ARG A 69 2.73 -1.21 -9.86
N ASN A 70 4.03 -1.50 -9.70
CA ASN A 70 4.56 -2.86 -9.73
C ASN A 70 4.04 -3.71 -8.57
N ALA A 71 3.98 -3.17 -7.35
CA ALA A 71 3.47 -3.89 -6.19
C ALA A 71 1.98 -4.26 -6.35
N ILE A 72 1.16 -3.33 -6.85
CA ILE A 72 -0.27 -3.59 -7.12
C ILE A 72 -0.44 -4.70 -8.17
N ARG A 73 0.29 -4.62 -9.30
CA ARG A 73 0.23 -5.66 -10.35
C ARG A 73 0.75 -7.00 -9.88
N TYR A 74 1.83 -7.01 -9.09
CA TYR A 74 2.38 -8.22 -8.49
C TYR A 74 1.36 -8.92 -7.58
N LEU A 75 0.49 -8.16 -6.91
CA LEU A 75 -0.60 -8.68 -6.09
C LEU A 75 -1.83 -9.12 -6.90
N GLY A 76 -1.78 -9.03 -8.24
CA GLY A 76 -2.83 -9.52 -9.14
C GLY A 76 -3.94 -8.51 -9.44
N PHE A 77 -3.71 -7.22 -9.19
CA PHE A 77 -4.69 -6.16 -9.43
C PHE A 77 -4.34 -5.34 -10.67
N ASP A 78 -5.38 -4.95 -11.39
CA ASP A 78 -5.30 -3.98 -12.48
C ASP A 78 -5.27 -2.55 -11.93
N ILE A 79 -4.73 -1.63 -12.73
CA ILE A 79 -4.61 -0.22 -12.35
C ILE A 79 -5.38 0.64 -13.35
N ARG A 80 -6.20 1.54 -12.83
CA ARG A 80 -6.77 2.66 -13.56
C ARG A 80 -6.19 3.95 -13.02
N ASP A 81 -5.45 4.69 -13.84
CA ASP A 81 -4.94 6.00 -13.43
C ASP A 81 -6.08 7.03 -13.37
N VAL A 82 -6.05 7.90 -12.36
CA VAL A 82 -6.94 9.06 -12.27
C VAL A 82 -6.54 10.08 -13.33
N GLN A 83 -7.50 10.50 -14.15
CA GLN A 83 -7.32 11.57 -15.13
C GLN A 83 -8.16 12.81 -14.80
N SER A 84 -9.26 12.65 -14.08
CA SER A 84 -10.14 13.74 -13.67
C SER A 84 -10.72 13.55 -12.25
N PRO A 85 -11.30 14.61 -11.64
CA PRO A 85 -11.98 14.50 -10.34
C PRO A 85 -13.07 13.42 -10.30
N GLU A 86 -13.75 13.17 -11.43
CA GLU A 86 -14.81 12.17 -11.54
C GLU A 86 -14.28 10.74 -11.36
N ASP A 87 -13.05 10.45 -11.81
CA ASP A 87 -12.42 9.13 -11.59
C ASP A 87 -12.22 8.85 -10.10
N ILE A 88 -11.88 9.88 -9.31
CA ILE A 88 -11.76 9.80 -7.85
C ILE A 88 -13.12 9.48 -7.24
N VAL A 89 -14.15 10.27 -7.60
CA VAL A 89 -15.50 10.09 -7.06
C VAL A 89 -16.12 8.75 -7.48
N ALA A 90 -15.70 8.15 -8.59
CA ALA A 90 -16.17 6.83 -9.03
C ALA A 90 -15.40 5.65 -8.41
N ALA A 91 -14.14 5.84 -8.00
CA ALA A 91 -13.21 4.76 -7.61
C ALA A 91 -13.75 3.78 -6.55
N GLU A 92 -13.78 2.47 -6.83
CA GLU A 92 -14.16 1.49 -5.78
C GLU A 92 -13.11 1.41 -4.66
N ARG A 93 -11.83 1.60 -5.02
CA ARG A 93 -10.70 1.66 -4.10
C ARG A 93 -9.66 2.61 -4.68
N LEU A 94 -9.21 3.57 -3.88
CA LEU A 94 -8.30 4.62 -4.27
C LEU A 94 -6.96 4.49 -3.54
N VAL A 95 -5.86 4.43 -4.28
CA VAL A 95 -4.51 4.56 -3.74
C VAL A 95 -3.96 5.91 -4.15
N PHE A 96 -3.54 6.71 -3.17
CA PHE A 96 -2.89 7.98 -3.40
C PHE A 96 -1.43 7.92 -2.90
N PRO A 97 -0.49 7.50 -3.77
CA PRO A 97 0.92 7.63 -3.47
C PRO A 97 1.34 9.09 -3.61
N GLY A 98 2.20 9.55 -2.70
CA GLY A 98 2.81 10.86 -2.90
C GLY A 98 4.28 10.90 -2.50
N VAL A 99 5.07 11.52 -3.37
CA VAL A 99 6.49 11.81 -3.19
C VAL A 99 6.75 13.22 -3.71
N GLY A 100 7.58 13.99 -3.01
CA GLY A 100 7.85 15.39 -3.35
C GLY A 100 7.34 16.34 -2.28
N ALA A 101 7.15 17.61 -2.67
CA ALA A 101 6.81 18.67 -1.74
C ALA A 101 5.29 18.81 -1.55
N PHE A 102 4.88 19.04 -0.30
CA PHE A 102 3.51 19.25 0.14
C PHE A 102 2.83 20.40 -0.59
N GLY A 103 3.49 21.56 -0.68
CA GLY A 103 2.95 22.73 -1.37
C GLY A 103 2.65 22.46 -2.84
N SER A 104 3.63 21.92 -3.56
CA SER A 104 3.47 21.58 -4.98
C SER A 104 2.36 20.57 -5.22
N ALA A 105 2.19 19.58 -4.34
CA ALA A 105 1.09 18.63 -4.43
C ALA A 105 -0.28 19.31 -4.22
N MET A 106 -0.43 20.11 -3.18
CA MET A 106 -1.68 20.84 -2.93
C MET A 106 -2.01 21.82 -4.06
N ASP A 107 -1.03 22.49 -4.65
CA ASP A 107 -1.24 23.38 -5.79
C ASP A 107 -1.79 22.63 -7.01
N VAL A 108 -1.25 21.45 -7.32
CA VAL A 108 -1.77 20.61 -8.41
C VAL A 108 -3.18 20.13 -8.09
N LEU A 109 -3.41 19.60 -6.89
CA LEU A 109 -4.72 19.07 -6.48
C LEU A 109 -5.80 20.16 -6.45
N ASN A 110 -5.47 21.37 -6.03
CA ASN A 110 -6.40 22.49 -6.02
C ASN A 110 -6.72 22.97 -7.44
N ARG A 111 -5.71 23.18 -8.31
CA ARG A 111 -5.96 23.67 -9.68
C ARG A 111 -6.76 22.67 -10.53
N THR A 112 -6.59 21.38 -10.27
CA THR A 112 -7.26 20.30 -11.03
C THR A 112 -8.63 19.95 -10.45
N GLY A 113 -9.03 20.54 -9.31
CA GLY A 113 -10.26 20.18 -8.60
C GLY A 113 -10.20 18.83 -7.85
N MET A 114 -9.08 18.10 -7.94
CA MET A 114 -8.89 16.80 -7.28
C MET A 114 -8.94 16.90 -5.75
N ALA A 115 -8.53 18.03 -5.16
CA ALA A 115 -8.61 18.24 -3.71
C ALA A 115 -10.05 18.12 -3.18
N ASN A 116 -11.03 18.68 -3.89
CA ASN A 116 -12.44 18.60 -3.50
C ASN A 116 -12.99 17.18 -3.69
N ALA A 117 -12.66 16.53 -4.80
CA ALA A 117 -13.05 15.14 -5.04
C ALA A 117 -12.46 14.18 -3.99
N LEU A 118 -11.22 14.40 -3.54
CA LEU A 118 -10.61 13.63 -2.45
C LEU A 118 -11.38 13.83 -1.13
N ARG A 119 -11.70 15.07 -0.76
CA ARG A 119 -12.49 15.36 0.45
C ARG A 119 -13.84 14.66 0.41
N GLU A 120 -14.54 14.75 -0.72
CA GLU A 120 -15.84 14.08 -0.91
C GLU A 120 -15.71 12.54 -0.83
N TYR A 121 -14.72 11.97 -1.49
CA TYR A 121 -14.45 10.53 -1.46
C TYR A 121 -14.20 10.01 -0.04
N ILE A 122 -13.38 10.74 0.71
CA ILE A 122 -13.03 10.42 2.10
C ILE A 122 -14.25 10.59 3.02
N GLN A 123 -15.05 11.64 2.84
CA GLN A 123 -16.28 11.87 3.61
C GLN A 123 -17.32 10.77 3.41
N ARG A 124 -17.35 10.15 2.23
CA ARG A 124 -18.20 8.98 1.92
C ARG A 124 -17.67 7.65 2.47
N ASP A 125 -16.59 7.69 3.25
CA ASP A 125 -15.94 6.53 3.87
C ASP A 125 -15.63 5.40 2.87
N ARG A 126 -15.07 5.77 1.72
CA ARG A 126 -14.69 4.79 0.69
C ARG A 126 -13.24 4.33 0.86
N PRO A 127 -12.90 3.09 0.45
CA PRO A 127 -11.54 2.57 0.60
C PRO A 127 -10.46 3.50 0.02
N PHE A 128 -9.66 4.07 0.91
CA PHE A 128 -8.61 5.03 0.60
C PHE A 128 -7.29 4.59 1.26
N LEU A 129 -6.20 4.59 0.50
CA LEU A 129 -4.85 4.42 1.01
C LEU A 129 -3.94 5.57 0.60
N GLY A 130 -3.61 6.45 1.55
CA GLY A 130 -2.57 7.46 1.39
C GLY A 130 -1.18 6.89 1.71
N ILE A 131 -0.17 7.14 0.87
CA ILE A 131 1.21 6.68 1.09
C ILE A 131 2.16 7.87 1.14
N CYS A 132 2.97 7.95 2.20
CA CYS A 132 3.96 8.98 2.48
C CYS A 132 3.35 10.39 2.43
N LEU A 133 3.54 11.15 1.34
CA LEU A 133 2.92 12.46 1.20
C LEU A 133 1.39 12.35 1.16
N GLY A 134 0.83 11.25 0.63
CA GLY A 134 -0.61 10.99 0.67
C GLY A 134 -1.19 10.91 2.09
N LEU A 135 -0.39 10.48 3.08
CA LEU A 135 -0.76 10.57 4.50
C LEU A 135 -0.70 12.03 4.98
N GLN A 136 0.39 12.72 4.66
CA GLN A 136 0.64 14.08 5.15
C GLN A 136 -0.44 15.06 4.70
N LEU A 137 -0.88 14.96 3.44
CA LEU A 137 -1.90 15.83 2.87
C LEU A 137 -3.28 15.71 3.56
N LEU A 138 -3.54 14.63 4.32
CA LEU A 138 -4.79 14.51 5.09
C LEU A 138 -4.87 15.50 6.26
N PHE A 139 -3.73 16.02 6.73
CA PHE A 139 -3.67 16.92 7.88
C PHE A 139 -4.03 18.37 7.52
N ASP A 140 -4.18 19.23 8.53
CA ASP A 140 -4.59 20.62 8.34
C ASP A 140 -3.59 21.41 7.50
N SER A 141 -2.29 21.23 7.75
CA SER A 141 -1.25 22.01 7.08
C SER A 141 0.14 21.38 7.19
N SER A 142 1.09 21.95 6.44
CA SER A 142 2.53 21.67 6.53
C SER A 142 3.32 22.96 6.68
N GLU A 143 4.44 22.87 7.40
CA GLU A 143 5.45 23.93 7.51
C GLU A 143 6.54 23.83 6.41
N GLU A 144 6.43 22.85 5.51
CA GLU A 144 7.39 22.67 4.42
C GLU A 144 7.39 23.86 3.46
N ASN A 145 8.51 24.60 3.45
CA ASN A 145 8.70 25.81 2.64
C ASN A 145 7.65 26.91 2.91
N GLY A 146 7.15 26.99 4.14
CA GLY A 146 6.13 27.93 4.58
C GLY A 146 4.80 27.24 4.92
N PRO A 147 3.84 27.95 5.55
CA PRO A 147 2.56 27.39 5.91
C PRO A 147 1.71 27.12 4.67
N VAL A 148 1.38 25.85 4.41
CA VAL A 148 0.47 25.44 3.34
C VAL A 148 -0.65 24.58 3.90
N SER A 149 -1.90 24.91 3.57
CA SER A 149 -3.08 24.13 3.96
C SER A 149 -3.15 22.79 3.22
N GLY A 150 -3.46 21.72 3.94
CA GLY A 150 -3.73 20.39 3.38
C GLY A 150 -5.19 20.18 3.02
N LEU A 151 -5.61 18.91 3.01
CA LEU A 151 -7.01 18.53 2.81
C LEU A 151 -7.87 18.87 4.04
N GLY A 152 -7.28 18.96 5.24
CA GLY A 152 -7.98 19.32 6.48
C GLY A 152 -8.96 18.24 6.96
N VAL A 153 -8.60 16.97 6.76
CA VAL A 153 -9.41 15.81 7.20
C VAL A 153 -9.06 15.45 8.65
N ILE A 154 -7.79 15.59 9.03
CA ILE A 154 -7.26 15.19 10.33
C ILE A 154 -6.60 16.39 11.00
N PRO A 155 -6.91 16.68 12.28
CA PRO A 155 -6.23 17.75 13.00
C PRO A 155 -4.71 17.51 13.08
N GLY A 156 -3.92 18.51 12.74
CA GLY A 156 -2.47 18.46 12.92
C GLY A 156 -1.66 19.21 11.88
N VAL A 157 -0.39 19.43 12.21
CA VAL A 157 0.57 20.13 11.37
C VAL A 157 1.73 19.20 11.04
N VAL A 158 2.08 19.13 9.76
CA VAL A 158 3.24 18.41 9.25
C VAL A 158 4.49 19.27 9.48
N ARG A 159 5.38 18.80 10.36
CA ARG A 159 6.57 19.54 10.82
C ARG A 159 7.87 18.82 10.51
N ARG A 160 8.94 19.58 10.27
CA ARG A 160 10.27 19.04 10.03
C ARG A 160 10.83 18.37 11.28
N PHE A 161 11.52 17.23 11.14
CA PHE A 161 12.30 16.62 12.23
C PHE A 161 13.22 17.64 12.90
N ASP A 162 13.26 17.61 14.24
CA ASP A 162 14.18 18.45 14.99
C ASP A 162 15.60 17.87 14.88
N SER A 163 16.47 18.59 14.16
CA SER A 163 17.88 18.24 13.98
C SER A 163 18.81 18.93 14.99
N SER A 164 18.29 19.74 15.91
CA SER A 164 19.10 20.51 16.88
C SER A 164 19.99 19.63 17.75
N ASN A 165 19.52 18.41 18.08
CA ASN A 165 20.25 17.42 18.87
C ASN A 165 21.10 16.46 18.02
N GLY A 166 21.46 16.84 16.79
CA GLY A 166 22.31 16.02 15.90
C GLY A 166 21.57 14.87 15.21
N LEU A 167 20.24 14.85 15.25
CA LEU A 167 19.44 13.89 14.49
C LEU A 167 19.63 14.12 12.99
N ILE A 168 19.99 13.07 12.25
CA ILE A 168 20.18 13.14 10.80
C ILE A 168 18.80 13.27 10.14
N VAL A 169 18.60 14.29 9.29
CA VAL A 169 17.34 14.51 8.57
C VAL A 169 17.66 14.64 7.08
N PRO A 170 16.96 13.92 6.18
CA PRO A 170 15.75 13.10 6.39
C PRO A 170 15.95 11.80 7.19
N HIS A 171 14.87 11.32 7.81
CA HIS A 171 14.74 9.94 8.29
C HIS A 171 14.73 9.00 7.08
N ILE A 172 15.86 8.32 6.83
CA ILE A 172 16.02 7.35 5.73
C ILE A 172 16.44 5.98 6.28
N GLY A 173 15.54 5.01 6.22
CA GLY A 173 15.88 3.64 6.55
C GLY A 173 14.70 2.80 7.01
N TRP A 174 15.03 1.65 7.58
CA TRP A 174 14.08 0.66 8.03
C TRP A 174 13.83 0.82 9.53
N ASN A 175 12.62 1.23 9.91
CA ASN A 175 12.26 1.48 11.31
C ASN A 175 11.08 0.61 11.73
N ALA A 176 11.01 0.28 13.03
CA ALA A 176 10.03 -0.66 13.56
C ALA A 176 8.71 0.04 13.87
N LEU A 177 7.60 -0.57 13.44
CA LEU A 177 6.25 -0.09 13.77
C LEU A 177 5.88 -0.44 15.22
N GLN A 178 5.20 0.48 15.88
CA GLN A 178 4.54 0.24 17.16
C GLN A 178 3.04 0.44 16.94
N ILE A 179 2.28 -0.65 16.93
CA ILE A 179 0.84 -0.58 16.67
C ILE A 179 0.13 -0.05 17.91
N THR A 180 -0.65 1.02 17.74
CA THR A 180 -1.43 1.66 18.82
C THR A 180 -2.90 1.26 18.80
N LYS A 181 -3.37 0.79 17.65
CA LYS A 181 -4.74 0.32 17.41
C LYS A 181 -4.69 -0.84 16.43
N ASP A 182 -5.27 -1.98 16.81
CA ASP A 182 -5.38 -3.12 15.92
C ASP A 182 -6.26 -2.77 14.72
N THR A 183 -5.72 -2.95 13.51
CA THR A 183 -6.45 -2.79 12.26
C THR A 183 -6.18 -4.00 11.36
N PRO A 184 -7.11 -4.36 10.46
CA PRO A 184 -6.83 -5.39 9.45
C PRO A 184 -5.54 -5.08 8.70
N LEU A 185 -5.40 -3.84 8.19
CA LEU A 185 -4.24 -3.36 7.42
C LEU A 185 -2.88 -3.69 8.05
N LEU A 186 -2.77 -3.58 9.38
CA LEU A 186 -1.50 -3.73 10.11
C LEU A 186 -1.39 -5.09 10.82
N GLN A 187 -2.22 -6.06 10.43
CA GLN A 187 -2.20 -7.38 11.01
C GLN A 187 -0.80 -8.03 10.91
N GLY A 188 -0.23 -8.35 12.07
CA GLY A 188 1.10 -8.98 12.15
C GLY A 188 2.26 -8.02 11.85
N ALA A 189 2.01 -6.72 11.68
CA ALA A 189 3.04 -5.72 11.41
C ALA A 189 3.68 -5.12 12.67
N ASP A 190 3.17 -5.43 13.87
CA ASP A 190 3.75 -4.94 15.12
C ASP A 190 5.20 -5.39 15.30
N GLY A 191 6.07 -4.43 15.61
CA GLY A 191 7.50 -4.63 15.71
C GLY A 191 8.20 -5.01 14.40
N GLN A 192 7.52 -4.99 13.25
CA GLN A 192 8.16 -5.24 11.94
C GLN A 192 8.82 -3.97 11.41
N HIS A 193 9.92 -4.14 10.66
CA HIS A 193 10.60 -3.04 9.99
C HIS A 193 9.93 -2.67 8.66
N VAL A 194 9.73 -1.38 8.45
CA VAL A 194 9.24 -0.79 7.20
C VAL A 194 10.12 0.39 6.78
N TYR A 195 10.13 0.70 5.50
CA TYR A 195 11.04 1.69 4.91
C TYR A 195 10.45 3.11 4.93
N PHE A 196 11.19 4.03 5.55
CA PHE A 196 10.89 5.44 5.63
C PHE A 196 11.90 6.28 4.84
N VAL A 197 11.42 7.35 4.20
CA VAL A 197 12.23 8.39 3.56
C VAL A 197 11.48 9.73 3.61
N HIS A 198 11.67 10.49 4.68
CA HIS A 198 10.95 11.76 4.88
C HIS A 198 11.68 12.72 5.83
N SER A 199 11.57 14.02 5.57
CA SER A 199 12.07 15.07 6.48
C SER A 199 10.99 15.64 7.40
N TYR A 200 9.72 15.45 7.04
CA TYR A 200 8.57 16.01 7.73
C TYR A 200 7.71 14.89 8.32
N ARG A 201 7.05 15.16 9.43
CA ARG A 201 6.27 14.19 10.21
C ARG A 201 5.11 14.89 10.92
N VAL A 202 4.14 14.10 11.36
CA VAL A 202 3.09 14.59 12.27
C VAL A 202 3.28 13.95 13.64
N LEU A 203 3.18 14.77 14.68
CA LEU A 203 3.25 14.30 16.07
C LEU A 203 1.87 13.80 16.54
N PRO A 204 1.81 12.71 17.33
CA PRO A 204 0.60 12.32 18.05
C PRO A 204 0.10 13.45 18.96
N SER A 205 -1.21 13.65 19.00
CA SER A 205 -1.87 14.61 19.88
C SER A 205 -3.26 14.12 20.27
N ASP A 206 -3.89 14.77 21.24
CA ASP A 206 -5.25 14.44 21.66
C ASP A 206 -6.26 14.68 20.53
N ALA A 207 -6.05 15.71 19.71
CA ALA A 207 -6.94 16.06 18.60
C ALA A 207 -6.94 15.02 17.47
N ASN A 208 -5.84 14.28 17.28
CA ASN A 208 -5.73 13.25 16.23
C ASN A 208 -5.67 11.81 16.75
N ARG A 209 -5.74 11.62 18.08
CA ARG A 209 -5.60 10.32 18.75
C ARG A 209 -6.44 9.20 18.13
N ASN A 210 -7.70 9.48 17.79
CA ASN A 210 -8.63 8.47 17.28
C ASN A 210 -8.26 7.93 15.89
N TRP A 211 -7.45 8.68 15.14
CA TRP A 211 -6.96 8.31 13.82
C TRP A 211 -5.72 7.42 13.90
N ILE A 212 -4.90 7.52 14.95
CA ILE A 212 -3.58 6.89 14.98
C ILE A 212 -3.70 5.36 15.07
N SER A 213 -3.15 4.65 14.09
CA SER A 213 -3.07 3.18 14.09
C SER A 213 -1.68 2.63 14.40
N SER A 214 -0.63 3.40 14.13
CA SER A 214 0.70 3.10 14.60
C SER A 214 1.56 4.36 14.76
N ILE A 215 2.57 4.24 15.62
CA ILE A 215 3.64 5.22 15.78
C ILE A 215 5.00 4.59 15.49
N CYS A 216 5.99 5.45 15.27
CA CYS A 216 7.38 5.07 15.20
C CYS A 216 8.24 6.12 15.90
N ASN A 217 9.43 5.73 16.35
CA ASN A 217 10.35 6.61 17.09
C ASN A 217 11.58 6.93 16.24
N TYR A 218 11.82 8.23 16.01
CA TYR A 218 13.04 8.75 15.36
C TYR A 218 13.33 10.16 15.87
N GLY A 219 14.19 10.26 16.89
CA GLY A 219 14.23 11.45 17.75
C GLY A 219 12.99 11.48 18.65
N ASP A 220 11.87 11.94 18.10
CA ASP A 220 10.54 11.93 18.74
C ASP A 220 9.66 10.78 18.22
N SER A 221 8.57 10.50 18.93
CA SER A 221 7.48 9.70 18.39
C SER A 221 6.72 10.46 17.31
N PHE A 222 6.44 9.81 16.18
CA PHE A 222 5.64 10.36 15.11
C PHE A 222 4.60 9.34 14.61
N ILE A 223 3.53 9.84 13.99
CA ILE A 223 2.48 9.01 13.40
C ILE A 223 3.04 8.25 12.21
N SER A 224 3.08 6.92 12.28
CA SER A 224 3.51 6.07 11.17
C SER A 224 2.35 5.55 10.32
N SER A 225 1.15 5.47 10.88
CA SER A 225 -0.07 5.20 10.12
C SER A 225 -1.32 5.71 10.83
N ILE A 226 -2.38 5.93 10.04
CA ILE A 226 -3.72 6.27 10.51
C ILE A 226 -4.75 5.28 10.00
N SER A 227 -5.87 5.16 10.73
CA SER A 227 -7.03 4.35 10.37
C SER A 227 -8.31 4.88 11.02
N MET A 228 -9.27 5.26 10.17
CA MET A 228 -10.64 5.60 10.55
C MET A 228 -11.59 5.10 9.46
N GLY A 229 -12.53 4.21 9.80
CA GLY A 229 -13.38 3.57 8.80
C GLY A 229 -12.55 2.89 7.70
N ASN A 230 -12.87 3.20 6.45
CA ASN A 230 -12.16 2.74 5.25
C ASN A 230 -10.99 3.65 4.84
N ILE A 231 -10.70 4.70 5.63
CA ILE A 231 -9.61 5.64 5.39
C ILE A 231 -8.36 5.14 6.12
N GLN A 232 -7.37 4.77 5.32
CA GLN A 232 -6.08 4.28 5.77
C GLN A 232 -4.98 5.16 5.19
N ALA A 233 -3.92 5.40 5.94
CA ALA A 233 -2.72 6.00 5.38
C ALA A 233 -1.47 5.58 6.14
N VAL A 234 -0.33 5.56 5.46
CA VAL A 234 0.97 5.15 6.01
C VAL A 234 2.05 6.17 5.65
N GLN A 235 2.92 6.50 6.60
CA GLN A 235 4.04 7.42 6.39
C GLN A 235 5.23 6.70 5.72
N PHE A 236 5.36 5.40 5.95
CA PHE A 236 6.34 4.54 5.28
C PHE A 236 5.89 4.18 3.86
N HIS A 237 6.81 3.60 3.09
CA HIS A 237 6.59 3.14 1.73
C HIS A 237 6.39 1.62 1.72
N PRO A 238 5.16 1.10 1.74
CA PRO A 238 4.92 -0.34 1.75
C PRO A 238 5.46 -1.01 0.47
N GLU A 239 5.47 -0.31 -0.66
CA GLU A 239 6.06 -0.81 -1.91
C GLU A 239 7.60 -0.97 -1.85
N LYS A 240 8.25 -0.43 -0.82
CA LYS A 240 9.70 -0.51 -0.55
C LYS A 240 10.02 -1.27 0.74
N SER A 241 8.99 -1.86 1.38
CA SER A 241 9.12 -2.50 2.70
C SER A 241 9.13 -4.04 2.63
N GLY A 242 9.52 -4.59 1.47
CA GLY A 242 9.65 -6.04 1.26
C GLY A 242 8.36 -6.81 1.57
N ALA A 243 8.50 -7.98 2.20
CA ALA A 243 7.37 -8.85 2.54
C ALA A 243 6.34 -8.19 3.47
N THR A 244 6.80 -7.42 4.47
CA THR A 244 5.93 -6.68 5.39
C THR A 244 5.08 -5.67 4.62
N GLY A 245 5.70 -4.89 3.74
CA GLY A 245 5.01 -3.91 2.92
C GLY A 245 4.02 -4.52 1.93
N LEU A 246 4.40 -5.62 1.27
CA LEU A 246 3.49 -6.35 0.38
C LEU A 246 2.30 -6.95 1.15
N SER A 247 2.49 -7.41 2.38
CA SER A 247 1.39 -7.90 3.23
C SER A 247 0.40 -6.79 3.56
N ILE A 248 0.90 -5.59 3.90
CA ILE A 248 0.08 -4.41 4.18
C ILE A 248 -0.72 -3.99 2.94
N LEU A 249 -0.07 -3.91 1.77
CA LEU A 249 -0.77 -3.60 0.51
C LEU A 249 -1.81 -4.66 0.17
N LYS A 250 -1.47 -5.94 0.31
CA LYS A 250 -2.40 -7.05 0.05
C LYS A 250 -3.66 -6.93 0.91
N GLU A 251 -3.50 -6.56 2.17
CA GLU A 251 -4.64 -6.41 3.07
C GLU A 251 -5.56 -5.24 2.69
N PHE A 252 -5.00 -4.10 2.29
CA PHE A 252 -5.81 -3.01 1.75
C PHE A 252 -6.56 -3.40 0.47
N LEU A 253 -5.90 -4.17 -0.41
CA LEU A 253 -6.45 -4.55 -1.71
C LEU A 253 -7.46 -5.70 -1.64
N ARG A 254 -7.47 -6.50 -0.56
CA ARG A 254 -8.42 -7.61 -0.39
C ARG A 254 -9.87 -7.11 -0.50
N PRO A 255 -10.74 -7.82 -1.23
CA PRO A 255 -12.19 -7.59 -1.15
C PRO A 255 -12.66 -7.84 0.29
N ASN A 256 -13.54 -6.97 0.80
CA ASN A 256 -14.04 -7.01 2.18
C ASN A 256 -14.49 -8.42 2.58
N SER A 257 -13.62 -9.12 3.31
CA SER A 257 -13.92 -10.36 4.00
C SER A 257 -13.22 -10.30 5.35
N LEU A 258 -13.98 -10.60 6.40
CA LEU A 258 -13.59 -10.50 7.80
C LEU A 258 -12.24 -11.19 8.04
N GLY A 259 -11.28 -10.41 8.54
CA GLY A 259 -9.89 -10.84 8.72
C GLY A 259 -9.76 -12.06 9.63
N THR A 260 -9.07 -13.09 9.15
CA THR A 260 -8.55 -14.19 9.96
C THR A 260 -7.29 -13.74 10.71
N LYS A 261 -7.25 -13.93 12.04
CA LYS A 261 -6.09 -13.60 12.89
C LYS A 261 -4.88 -14.51 12.58
N VAL A 262 -3.73 -13.92 12.27
CA VAL A 262 -2.43 -14.60 12.23
C VAL A 262 -1.58 -14.13 13.42
N PRO A 263 -0.94 -15.04 14.19
CA PRO A 263 -0.16 -14.66 15.37
C PRO A 263 1.13 -13.91 14.99
N ALA A 264 1.47 -12.89 15.79
CA ALA A 264 2.65 -12.06 15.61
C ALA A 264 3.96 -12.83 15.80
N ARG A 265 4.96 -12.56 14.96
CA ARG A 265 6.36 -13.02 15.09
C ARG A 265 7.26 -11.87 15.55
N ARG A 266 8.39 -12.26 16.19
CA ARG A 266 9.45 -11.46 16.85
C ARG A 266 9.38 -9.93 16.71
N LYS A 267 9.39 -9.26 17.87
CA LYS A 267 9.35 -7.80 18.05
C LYS A 267 10.71 -7.15 17.80
N ALA A 268 10.75 -6.07 17.01
CA ALA A 268 11.87 -5.13 16.95
C ALA A 268 11.45 -3.74 17.46
N SER A 269 12.41 -2.97 17.98
CA SER A 269 12.14 -1.67 18.63
C SER A 269 13.06 -0.52 18.20
N LYS A 270 13.96 -0.74 17.23
CA LYS A 270 14.99 0.22 16.80
C LYS A 270 15.17 0.20 15.28
N LEU A 271 15.68 1.31 14.72
CA LEU A 271 16.12 1.41 13.33
C LEU A 271 17.12 0.28 13.00
N ALA A 272 16.89 -0.44 11.91
CA ALA A 272 17.81 -1.48 11.46
C ALA A 272 19.09 -0.86 10.88
N LYS A 273 20.21 -1.58 10.99
CA LYS A 273 21.44 -1.23 10.28
C LYS A 273 21.18 -1.31 8.78
N ARG A 274 21.42 -0.21 8.05
CA ARG A 274 21.20 -0.16 6.60
C ARG A 274 22.40 -0.79 5.88
N VAL A 275 22.15 -1.85 5.12
CA VAL A 275 23.10 -2.42 4.17
C VAL A 275 22.71 -1.92 2.78
N ILE A 276 23.65 -1.27 2.08
CA ILE A 276 23.45 -0.81 0.69
C ILE A 276 24.34 -1.70 -0.19
N ALA A 277 23.72 -2.45 -1.10
CA ALA A 277 24.44 -3.14 -2.16
C ALA A 277 24.62 -2.16 -3.33
N CYS A 278 25.86 -1.79 -3.62
CA CYS A 278 26.20 -0.92 -4.74
C CYS A 278 26.70 -1.77 -5.92
N LEU A 279 26.37 -1.34 -7.13
CA LEU A 279 26.73 -2.03 -8.36
C LEU A 279 27.07 -0.99 -9.43
N ASP A 280 28.23 -1.13 -10.07
CA ASP A 280 28.65 -0.25 -11.17
C ASP A 280 27.98 -0.69 -12.47
N VAL A 281 27.33 0.25 -13.16
CA VAL A 281 26.71 0.05 -14.48
C VAL A 281 27.50 0.85 -15.50
N ARG A 282 27.98 0.20 -16.57
CA ARG A 282 28.78 0.80 -17.64
C ARG A 282 28.24 0.40 -19.01
N SER A 283 28.50 1.22 -20.03
CA SER A 283 28.29 0.82 -21.42
C SER A 283 29.55 0.13 -21.94
N ASN A 284 29.42 -1.05 -22.53
CA ASN A 284 30.53 -1.70 -23.24
C ASN A 284 30.67 -1.17 -24.68
N ASP A 285 31.66 -1.65 -25.42
CA ASP A 285 31.95 -1.22 -26.79
C ASP A 285 30.81 -1.48 -27.80
N LYS A 286 29.86 -2.35 -27.44
CA LYS A 286 28.65 -2.63 -28.23
C LYS A 286 27.47 -1.70 -27.87
N GLY A 287 27.65 -0.83 -26.88
CA GLY A 287 26.61 0.04 -26.35
C GLY A 287 25.69 -0.63 -25.32
N ASP A 288 25.97 -1.88 -24.92
CA ASP A 288 25.17 -2.60 -23.94
C ASP A 288 25.48 -2.14 -22.52
N LEU A 289 24.46 -2.04 -21.67
CA LEU A 289 24.63 -1.77 -20.24
C LEU A 289 25.02 -3.05 -19.50
N VAL A 290 26.24 -3.07 -18.98
CA VAL A 290 26.86 -4.20 -18.29
C VAL A 290 27.26 -3.84 -16.87
N VAL A 291 27.30 -4.87 -16.02
CA VAL A 291 27.86 -4.81 -14.68
C VAL A 291 29.17 -5.59 -14.67
N THR A 292 30.22 -4.97 -14.14
CA THR A 292 31.53 -5.61 -13.97
C THR A 292 31.70 -6.13 -12.55
N LYS A 293 32.16 -7.37 -12.41
CA LYS A 293 32.45 -7.99 -11.11
C LYS A 293 33.76 -7.39 -10.58
N GLY A 294 33.71 -6.81 -9.38
CA GLY A 294 34.79 -6.00 -8.78
C GLY A 294 36.04 -6.76 -8.35
N ASP A 295 36.72 -7.45 -9.28
CA ASP A 295 38.09 -7.93 -9.09
C ASP A 295 39.00 -7.25 -10.14
N GLN A 296 39.70 -6.21 -9.68
CA GLN A 296 40.80 -5.45 -10.33
C GLN A 296 40.53 -4.72 -11.66
N TYR A 297 40.89 -3.43 -11.66
CA TYR A 297 41.08 -2.59 -12.83
C TYR A 297 42.32 -3.08 -13.60
N ASP A 298 42.19 -4.10 -14.46
CA ASP A 298 43.23 -4.40 -15.45
C ASP A 298 42.70 -4.15 -16.86
N VAL A 299 43.17 -3.06 -17.46
CA VAL A 299 42.70 -2.48 -18.73
C VAL A 299 43.30 -3.24 -19.94
N ARG A 300 43.82 -4.45 -19.74
CA ARG A 300 44.56 -5.20 -20.77
C ARG A 300 44.26 -6.70 -20.83
N ASP A 301 43.14 -7.17 -20.27
CA ASP A 301 42.75 -8.58 -20.44
C ASP A 301 41.74 -8.77 -21.58
N HIS A 302 42.27 -9.16 -22.75
CA HIS A 302 41.48 -9.66 -23.88
C HIS A 302 41.11 -11.14 -23.68
N THR A 303 40.41 -11.47 -22.59
CA THR A 303 39.84 -12.81 -22.41
C THR A 303 38.40 -12.78 -21.88
N SER A 304 37.62 -13.71 -22.41
CA SER A 304 36.15 -13.81 -22.40
C SER A 304 35.46 -13.76 -21.02
N SER A 305 34.28 -13.14 -21.01
CA SER A 305 33.14 -13.34 -20.09
C SER A 305 33.29 -12.92 -18.61
N LYS A 306 33.64 -11.65 -18.33
CA LYS A 306 33.47 -11.05 -17.00
C LYS A 306 32.36 -9.98 -16.90
N GLU A 307 31.68 -9.70 -18.02
CA GLU A 307 30.56 -8.76 -18.07
C GLU A 307 29.23 -9.50 -17.94
N VAL A 308 28.39 -9.07 -17.00
CA VAL A 308 27.02 -9.60 -16.86
C VAL A 308 26.04 -8.53 -17.35
N PRO A 309 25.14 -8.86 -18.29
CA PRO A 309 24.11 -7.92 -18.73
C PRO A 309 23.28 -7.42 -17.55
N ILE A 310 23.00 -6.13 -17.50
CA ILE A 310 22.25 -5.54 -16.36
C ILE A 310 20.88 -6.19 -16.15
N LEU A 311 20.21 -6.62 -17.23
CA LEU A 311 18.95 -7.35 -17.15
C LEU A 311 19.08 -8.67 -16.36
N ALA A 312 20.15 -9.42 -16.60
CA ALA A 312 20.40 -10.71 -15.93
C ALA A 312 20.75 -10.51 -14.45
N VAL A 313 21.49 -9.45 -14.12
CA VAL A 313 21.80 -9.11 -12.72
C VAL A 313 20.55 -8.64 -11.98
N LYS A 314 19.72 -7.82 -12.63
CA LYS A 314 18.44 -7.36 -12.07
C LYS A 314 17.54 -8.54 -11.71
N GLU A 315 17.41 -9.53 -12.59
CA GLU A 315 16.61 -10.73 -12.34
C GLU A 315 17.14 -11.54 -11.15
N HIS A 316 18.47 -11.73 -11.06
CA HIS A 316 19.10 -12.41 -9.92
C HIS A 316 18.90 -11.69 -8.59
N LEU A 317 19.08 -10.37 -8.57
CA LEU A 317 18.94 -9.56 -7.35
C LEU A 317 17.47 -9.46 -6.91
N VAL A 318 16.52 -9.36 -7.84
CA VAL A 318 15.08 -9.43 -7.54
C VAL A 318 14.73 -10.79 -6.93
N ASN A 319 15.25 -11.89 -7.49
CA ASN A 319 15.05 -13.24 -6.93
C ASN A 319 15.67 -13.40 -5.53
N ALA A 320 16.74 -12.65 -5.23
CA ALA A 320 17.36 -12.58 -3.89
C ALA A 320 16.65 -11.62 -2.92
N GLY A 321 15.55 -10.98 -3.33
CA GLY A 321 14.80 -10.03 -2.48
C GLY A 321 15.46 -8.66 -2.31
N VAL A 322 16.40 -8.30 -3.20
CA VAL A 322 17.09 -7.01 -3.19
C VAL A 322 16.34 -6.03 -4.13
N GLU A 323 15.91 -4.88 -3.60
CA GLU A 323 15.33 -3.81 -4.42
C GLU A 323 16.43 -3.16 -5.27
N VAL A 324 16.47 -3.48 -6.57
CA VAL A 324 17.43 -2.90 -7.52
C VAL A 324 16.86 -1.61 -8.09
N ARG A 325 17.56 -0.49 -7.87
CA ARG A 325 17.34 0.77 -8.58
C ARG A 325 18.47 0.94 -9.60
N VAL A 326 18.10 1.01 -10.87
CA VAL A 326 18.99 1.42 -11.98
C VAL A 326 18.72 2.88 -12.24
#